data_AF-A0A2H0X248-F1
#
_entry.id   AF-A0A2H0X248-F1
#
_cell.length_a   1.000
_cell.length_b   1.000
_cell.length_c   1.000
_cell.angle_alpha   90.00
_cell.angle_beta   90.00
_cell.angle_gamma   90.00
#
_symmetry.space_group_name_H-M   'P 1'
#
loop_
_entity.id
_entity.type
_entity.pdbx_description
1 polymer ?
#
loop_
_entity_poly.entity_id
_entity_poly.type
_entity_poly.pdbx_seq_one_letter_code
_entity_poly.pdbx_strand_id
1 'polypeptide(L)'
;MLRRLWLVVALGLVLYLPSLPNHFVWDDEEQVVANEAVHSMSHIGELLSGSTFNSGGSTKLGGIYYKPLMSVSFAVVYSIFGPSPWAFHLLQIGLHMGSVILFY
;
A
#
# COMPACT_ATOMS: atom_id res chain seq x y z
N MET A 1 -13.58 28.87 -0.97
CA MET A 1 -13.62 27.40 -0.82
C MET A 1 -12.28 26.77 -1.19
N LEU A 2 -11.81 26.94 -2.44
CA LEU A 2 -10.58 26.33 -2.95
C LEU A 2 -9.29 26.66 -2.15
N ARG A 3 -9.12 27.90 -1.67
CA ARG A 3 -7.97 28.27 -0.83
C ARG A 3 -7.88 27.45 0.46
N ARG A 4 -9.02 27.14 1.08
CA ARG A 4 -9.07 26.37 2.32
C ARG A 4 -8.78 24.88 2.06
N LEU A 5 -9.29 24.33 0.94
CA LEU A 5 -8.93 22.99 0.48
C LEU A 5 -7.41 22.84 0.36
N TRP A 6 -6.75 23.75 -0.38
CA TRP A 6 -5.31 23.66 -0.59
C TRP A 6 -4.50 23.82 0.71
N LEU A 7 -5.00 24.56 1.69
CA LEU A 7 -4.38 24.61 3.02
C LEU A 7 -4.44 23.26 3.74
N VAL A 8 -5.57 22.55 3.66
CA VAL A 8 -5.71 21.21 4.26
C VAL A 8 -4.82 20.19 3.55
N VAL A 9 -4.76 20.24 2.21
CA VAL A 9 -3.87 19.38 1.42
C VAL A 9 -2.40 19.66 1.74
N ALA A 10 -2.00 20.94 1.79
CA ALA A 10 -0.63 21.32 2.14
C ALA A 10 -0.25 20.88 3.55
N LEU A 11 -1.16 21.04 4.52
CA LEU A 11 -0.94 20.56 5.88
C LEU A 11 -0.77 19.03 5.92
N GLY A 12 -1.60 18.29 5.20
CA GLY A 12 -1.48 16.83 5.07
C GLY A 12 -0.13 16.42 4.48
N LEU A 13 0.31 17.06 3.39
CA LEU A 13 1.62 16.80 2.80
C LEU A 13 2.76 17.09 3.78
N VAL A 14 2.74 18.22 4.49
CA VAL A 14 3.78 18.56 5.47
C VAL A 14 3.87 17.51 6.58
N LEU A 15 2.73 16.96 7.02
CA LEU A 15 2.70 15.96 8.08
C LEU A 15 3.15 14.57 7.61
N TYR A 16 2.84 14.19 6.37
CA TYR A 16 3.13 12.82 5.89
C TYR A 16 4.40 12.69 5.03
N LEU A 17 4.87 13.73 4.34
CA LEU A 17 6.11 13.65 3.54
C LEU A 17 7.33 13.14 4.34
N PRO A 18 7.50 13.47 5.63
CA PRO A 18 8.59 12.91 6.43
C PRO A 18 8.56 11.38 6.59
N SER A 19 7.47 10.69 6.25
CA SER A 19 7.40 9.22 6.29
C SER A 19 7.98 8.53 5.05
N LEU A 20 8.15 9.24 3.93
CA LEU A 20 8.68 8.68 2.69
C LEU A 20 10.00 7.90 2.84
N PRO A 21 11.02 8.38 3.59
CA PRO A 21 12.30 7.68 3.72
C PRO A 21 12.28 6.53 4.74
N ASN A 22 11.17 6.29 5.44
CA ASN A 22 11.09 5.20 6.41
C ASN A 22 11.15 3.83 5.71
N HIS A 23 11.64 2.83 6.44
CA HIS A 23 11.71 1.45 5.99
C HIS A 23 10.39 0.70 6.22
N PHE A 24 10.27 -0.49 5.61
CA PHE A 24 9.22 -1.44 5.95
C PHE A 24 9.33 -1.87 7.42
N VAL A 25 8.20 -2.00 8.10
CA VAL A 25 8.16 -2.45 9.50
C VAL A 25 6.97 -3.39 9.74
N TRP A 26 7.15 -4.36 10.63
CA TRP A 26 6.08 -5.26 11.10
C TRP A 26 5.36 -5.98 9.95
N ASP A 27 4.06 -5.75 9.79
CA ASP A 27 3.24 -6.39 8.76
C ASP A 27 3.76 -6.15 7.34
N ASP A 28 4.49 -5.07 7.08
CA ASP A 28 5.11 -4.83 5.78
C ASP A 28 6.06 -5.97 5.38
N GLU A 29 6.78 -6.53 6.36
CA GLU A 29 7.70 -7.64 6.13
C GLU A 29 6.95 -8.88 5.65
N GLU A 30 5.80 -9.20 6.26
CA GLU A 30 5.02 -10.39 5.90
C GLU A 30 4.09 -10.16 4.71
N GLN A 31 3.59 -8.95 4.50
CA GLN A 31 2.58 -8.65 3.49
C GLN A 31 3.16 -8.12 2.18
N VAL A 32 4.38 -7.57 2.22
CA VAL A 32 5.06 -7.00 1.04
C VAL A 32 6.38 -7.73 0.77
N VAL A 33 7.29 -7.77 1.74
CA VAL A 33 8.66 -8.24 1.50
C VAL A 33 8.70 -9.77 1.31
N ALA A 34 8.12 -10.52 2.23
CA ALA A 34 8.09 -11.99 2.23
C ALA A 34 6.89 -12.60 1.48
N ASN A 35 5.96 -11.77 0.99
CA ASN A 35 4.78 -12.23 0.27
C ASN A 35 5.02 -12.27 -1.24
N GLU A 36 5.51 -13.41 -1.73
CA GLU A 36 5.76 -13.60 -3.17
C GLU A 36 4.51 -13.39 -4.04
N ALA A 37 3.30 -13.58 -3.48
CA ALA A 37 2.07 -13.35 -4.22
C ALA A 37 1.92 -11.89 -4.66
N VAL A 38 2.45 -10.92 -3.91
CA VAL A 38 2.42 -9.49 -4.30
C VAL A 38 3.63 -9.06 -5.13
N HIS A 39 4.57 -9.94 -5.48
CA HIS A 39 5.73 -9.53 -6.28
C HIS A 39 5.44 -9.45 -7.78
N SER A 40 4.27 -9.91 -8.21
CA SER A 40 3.86 -9.92 -9.61
C SER A 40 2.35 -9.81 -9.77
N MET A 41 1.93 -9.07 -10.80
CA MET A 41 0.53 -9.00 -11.22
C MET A 41 0.00 -10.32 -11.81
N SER A 42 0.87 -11.29 -12.12
CA SER A 42 0.44 -12.63 -12.56
C SER A 42 -0.40 -13.37 -11.51
N HIS A 43 -0.28 -13.01 -10.23
CA HIS A 43 -1.02 -13.63 -9.13
C HIS A 43 -2.35 -12.93 -8.81
N ILE A 44 -2.83 -12.00 -9.65
CA ILE A 44 -4.03 -11.21 -9.37
C ILE A 44 -5.27 -12.06 -9.02
N GLY A 45 -5.45 -13.21 -9.69
CA GLY A 45 -6.54 -14.14 -9.37
C GLY A 45 -6.46 -14.71 -7.95
N GLU A 46 -5.25 -15.04 -7.50
CA GLU A 46 -4.99 -15.49 -6.13
C GLU A 46 -5.19 -14.35 -5.13
N LEU A 47 -4.70 -13.15 -5.42
CA LEU A 47 -4.86 -11.97 -4.55
C LEU A 47 -6.33 -11.54 -4.38
N LEU A 48 -7.17 -11.78 -5.39
CA LEU A 48 -8.60 -11.47 -5.36
C LEU A 48 -9.45 -12.55 -4.68
N SER A 49 -8.92 -13.76 -4.46
CA SER A 49 -9.69 -14.89 -3.92
C SER A 49 -9.10 -15.47 -2.63
N GLY A 50 -7.85 -15.17 -2.32
CA GLY A 50 -7.11 -15.66 -1.16
C GLY A 50 -7.10 -14.71 0.04
N SER A 51 -6.33 -15.08 1.06
CA SER A 51 -6.14 -14.26 2.26
C SER A 51 -5.12 -13.13 2.04
N THR A 52 -5.14 -12.11 2.88
CA THR A 52 -4.15 -11.01 2.87
C THR A 52 -2.75 -11.43 3.30
N PHE A 53 -2.64 -12.42 4.17
CA PHE A 53 -1.36 -12.87 4.72
C PHE A 53 -0.91 -14.16 4.05
N ASN A 54 0.37 -14.49 4.21
CA ASN A 54 0.88 -15.85 4.07
C ASN A 54 1.22 -16.41 5.45
N SER A 55 1.26 -17.74 5.58
CA SER A 55 1.71 -18.36 6.84
C SER A 55 3.24 -18.27 6.95
N GLY A 56 3.75 -17.15 7.46
CA GLY A 56 5.16 -16.98 7.87
C GLY A 56 6.18 -17.32 6.78
N GLY A 57 6.07 -16.68 5.60
CA GLY A 57 6.96 -16.95 4.46
C GLY A 57 6.53 -18.14 3.59
N SER A 58 5.34 -18.68 3.81
CA SER A 58 4.68 -19.63 2.89
C SER A 58 4.44 -18.99 1.51
N THR A 59 4.60 -19.77 0.45
CA THR A 59 4.22 -19.35 -0.92
C THR A 59 2.71 -19.31 -1.14
N LYS A 60 1.92 -19.83 -0.19
CA LYS A 60 0.46 -19.80 -0.23
C LYS A 60 -0.11 -18.79 0.75
N LEU A 61 -1.09 -18.03 0.28
CA LEU A 61 -1.93 -17.17 1.11
C LEU A 61 -2.72 -18.00 2.13
N GLY A 62 -2.82 -17.49 3.35
CA GLY A 62 -3.48 -18.16 4.47
C GLY A 62 -3.91 -17.18 5.56
N GLY A 63 -4.88 -17.59 6.36
CA GLY A 63 -5.49 -16.75 7.40
C GLY A 63 -6.93 -16.37 7.08
N ILE A 64 -7.51 -15.53 7.95
CA ILE A 64 -8.95 -15.17 7.92
C ILE A 64 -9.22 -13.78 7.36
N TYR A 65 -8.17 -13.02 7.05
CA TYR A 65 -8.31 -11.65 6.56
C TYR A 65 -8.46 -11.61 5.04
N TYR A 66 -9.42 -10.81 4.57
CA TYR A 66 -9.70 -10.60 3.15
C TYR A 66 -9.63 -9.10 2.83
N LYS A 67 -8.49 -8.65 2.31
CA LYS A 67 -8.21 -7.26 1.89
C LYS A 67 -7.66 -7.23 0.45
N PRO A 68 -8.44 -7.68 -0.55
CA PRO A 68 -7.94 -7.89 -1.91
C PRO A 68 -7.42 -6.60 -2.56
N LEU A 69 -8.08 -5.46 -2.33
CA LEU A 69 -7.65 -4.17 -2.90
C LEU A 69 -6.29 -3.72 -2.36
N MET A 70 -5.97 -4.06 -1.11
CA MET A 70 -4.67 -3.77 -0.50
C MET A 70 -3.58 -4.67 -1.11
N SER A 71 -3.82 -5.97 -1.18
CA SER A 71 -2.83 -6.89 -1.78
C SER A 71 -2.61 -6.61 -3.26
N VAL A 72 -3.66 -6.26 -4.01
CA VAL A 72 -3.54 -5.85 -5.42
C VAL A 72 -2.80 -4.53 -5.56
N SER A 73 -3.04 -3.53 -4.69
CA SER A 73 -2.28 -2.29 -4.75
C SER A 73 -0.80 -2.51 -4.45
N PHE A 74 -0.48 -3.41 -3.51
CA PHE A 74 0.90 -3.83 -3.27
C PHE A 74 1.52 -4.49 -4.49
N ALA A 75 0.79 -5.38 -5.17
CA ALA A 75 1.27 -6.02 -6.40
C ALA A 75 1.54 -5.03 -7.54
N VAL A 76 0.68 -4.03 -7.70
CA VAL A 76 0.89 -2.97 -8.69
C VAL A 76 2.16 -2.19 -8.36
N VAL A 77 2.31 -1.70 -7.11
CA VAL A 77 3.48 -0.91 -6.71
C VAL A 77 4.76 -1.73 -6.84
N TYR A 78 4.76 -2.97 -6.34
CA TYR A 78 5.92 -3.86 -6.37
C TYR A 78 6.34 -4.17 -7.82
N SER A 79 5.38 -4.42 -8.71
CA SER A 79 5.67 -4.73 -10.12
C SER A 79 6.39 -3.59 -10.86
N ILE A 80 6.25 -2.34 -10.40
CA ILE A 80 6.85 -1.15 -11.02
C ILE A 80 8.11 -0.70 -10.29
N PHE A 81 8.11 -0.74 -8.95
CA PHE A 81 9.16 -0.14 -8.10
C PHE A 81 9.94 -1.15 -7.26
N GLY A 82 9.58 -2.43 -7.30
CA GLY A 82 10.15 -3.48 -6.45
C GLY A 82 9.86 -3.26 -4.96
N PRO A 83 10.71 -3.78 -4.06
CA PRO A 83 10.58 -3.62 -2.61
C PRO A 83 11.08 -2.24 -2.15
N SER A 84 10.60 -1.17 -2.77
CA SER A 84 11.00 0.22 -2.47
C SER A 84 9.98 0.90 -1.54
N PRO A 85 10.24 1.04 -0.22
CA PRO A 85 9.25 1.55 0.74
C PRO A 85 8.65 2.92 0.35
N TRP A 86 9.49 3.81 -0.17
CA TRP A 86 9.06 5.15 -0.59
C TRP A 86 7.92 5.13 -1.60
N ALA A 87 7.86 4.13 -2.49
CA ALA A 87 6.81 4.04 -3.51
C ALA A 87 5.46 3.64 -2.90
N PHE A 88 5.47 2.74 -1.92
CA PHE A 88 4.27 2.37 -1.15
C PHE A 88 3.78 3.55 -0.32
N HIS A 89 4.68 4.24 0.38
CA HIS A 89 4.35 5.44 1.13
C HIS A 89 3.80 6.55 0.22
N LEU A 90 4.39 6.75 -0.96
CA LEU A 90 3.91 7.75 -1.92
C LEU A 90 2.47 7.46 -2.37
N LEU A 91 2.14 6.19 -2.66
CA LEU A 91 0.77 5.79 -2.97
C LEU A 91 -0.18 6.11 -1.81
N GLN A 92 0.19 5.76 -0.56
CA GLN A 92 -0.63 6.01 0.63
C GLN A 92 -0.88 7.51 0.86
N ILE A 93 0.15 8.34 0.70
CA ILE A 93 0.05 9.81 0.78
C ILE A 93 -0.87 10.33 -0.32
N GLY A 94 -0.70 9.86 -1.55
CA GLY A 94 -1.53 10.21 -2.69
C GLY A 94 -3.01 9.88 -2.46
N LEU A 95 -3.31 8.68 -1.95
CA LEU A 95 -4.66 8.25 -1.61
C LEU A 95 -5.26 9.13 -0.49
N HIS A 96 -4.50 9.43 0.57
CA HIS A 96 -4.98 10.33 1.63
C HIS A 96 -5.32 11.72 1.09
N MET A 97 -4.45 12.31 0.26
CA MET A 97 -4.70 13.63 -0.30
C MET A 97 -5.86 13.60 -1.30
N GLY A 98 -5.98 12.52 -2.08
CA GLY A 98 -7.12 12.28 -2.97
C GLY A 98 -8.44 12.23 -2.21
N SER A 99 -8.50 11.53 -1.07
CA SER A 99 -9.68 11.49 -0.22
C SER A 99 -10.05 12.87 0.36
N VAL A 100 -9.06 13.67 0.77
CA VAL A 100 -9.30 15.06 1.20
C VAL A 100 -9.93 15.88 0.08
N ILE A 101 -9.41 15.78 -1.14
CA ILE A 101 -9.91 16.52 -2.31
C ILE A 101 -11.32 16.07 -2.68
N LEU A 102 -11.61 14.77 -2.61
CA LEU A 102 -12.93 14.23 -2.94
C LEU A 102 -14.02 14.63 -1.93
N PHE A 103 -13.66 14.79 -0.66
CA PHE A 103 -14.63 15.06 0.40
C PHE A 103 -14.91 16.55 0.66
N TYR A 104 -13.95 17.43 0.38
CA TYR A 104 -13.99 18.85 0.76
C TYR A 104 -14.84 19.73 -0.17
#